data_AF-A0A418AEV1-F1
#
_entry.id   AF-A0A418AEV1-F1
#
_cell.length_a   1.000
_cell.length_b   1.000
_cell.length_c   1.000
_cell.angle_alpha   90.00
_cell.angle_beta   90.00
_cell.angle_gamma   90.00
#
_symmetry.space_group_name_H-M   'P 1'
#
loop_
_entity.id
_entity.type
_entity.pdbx_description
1 polymer ?
#
loop_
_entity_poly.entity_id
_entity_poly.type
_entity_poly.pdbx_seq_one_letter_code
_entity_poly.pdbx_strand_id
1 'polypeptide(L)'
;MRALHGPELSAGGCRKRHDDLMAAFKKETVKSMRASGTEEEYLEREQLLQDLSDMSANDKRKSIKEEKDKKADRRESDGHLIREAALAGLKRKATAQDSLDESEDDDRSPSKKKESRGTTPLKEAVSAVVDFAAIMEASHKLKREDQEMQKEAHVLALRKLELDEQRFLLDKAEREARFAAEQVERQTQFEFMQGTVELLRALAQKM
;
A
#
# COMPACT_ATOMS: atom_id res chain seq x y z
N MET A 1 24.14 -33.58 15.12
CA MET A 1 23.82 -32.37 14.35
C MET A 1 23.84 -31.18 15.30
N ARG A 2 24.82 -30.28 15.18
CA ARG A 2 24.77 -28.99 15.91
C ARG A 2 23.60 -28.20 15.33
N ALA A 3 22.72 -27.70 16.17
CA ALA A 3 21.64 -26.81 15.76
C ALA A 3 22.24 -25.66 14.94
N LEU A 4 21.82 -25.51 13.69
CA LEU A 4 22.30 -24.50 12.74
C LEU A 4 21.99 -23.05 13.18
N HIS A 5 21.37 -22.87 14.34
CA HIS A 5 20.94 -21.59 14.84
C HIS A 5 21.38 -21.50 16.30
N GLY A 6 22.27 -20.54 16.59
CA GLY A 6 22.80 -20.31 17.92
C GLY A 6 21.73 -19.95 18.95
N PRO A 7 22.11 -19.79 20.24
CA PRO A 7 21.19 -19.51 21.36
C PRO A 7 20.41 -18.17 21.28
N GLU A 8 20.46 -17.47 20.15
CA GLU A 8 19.96 -16.11 19.94
C GLU A 8 18.58 -16.03 19.27
N LEU A 9 17.97 -17.15 18.86
CA LEU A 9 16.61 -17.18 18.32
C LEU A 9 15.54 -17.00 19.43
N SER A 10 15.62 -15.90 20.16
CA SER A 10 14.56 -15.40 21.03
C SER A 10 13.87 -14.22 20.36
N ALA A 11 12.62 -13.95 20.71
CA ALA A 11 11.91 -12.77 20.20
C ALA A 11 12.66 -11.45 20.51
N GLY A 12 13.39 -11.40 21.63
CA GLY A 12 14.27 -10.27 21.98
C GLY A 12 15.53 -10.20 21.10
N GLY A 13 16.17 -11.34 20.85
CA GLY A 13 17.35 -11.44 19.98
C GLY A 13 17.05 -11.05 18.54
N CYS A 14 15.91 -11.51 18.00
CA CYS A 14 15.47 -11.13 16.65
C CYS A 14 15.22 -9.63 16.51
N ARG A 15 14.58 -9.00 17.51
CA ARG A 15 14.37 -7.54 17.52
C ARG A 15 15.69 -6.77 17.57
N LYS A 16 16.59 -7.16 18.47
CA LYS A 16 17.90 -6.54 18.59
C LYS A 16 18.70 -6.65 17.28
N ARG A 17 18.72 -7.84 16.67
CA ARG A 17 19.39 -8.06 15.38
C ARG A 17 18.78 -7.20 14.27
N HIS A 18 17.46 -7.08 14.23
CA HIS A 18 16.78 -6.18 13.29
C HIS A 18 17.23 -4.72 13.49
N ASP A 19 17.24 -4.24 14.74
CA ASP A 19 17.62 -2.85 15.04
C ASP A 19 19.09 -2.56 14.68
N ASP A 20 19.99 -3.50 15.00
CA ASP A 20 21.41 -3.42 14.64
C ASP A 20 21.61 -3.39 13.11
N LEU A 21 20.85 -4.23 12.37
CA LEU A 21 20.87 -4.26 10.89
C LEU A 21 20.36 -2.95 10.28
N MET A 22 19.24 -2.42 10.78
CA MET A 22 18.68 -1.15 10.32
C MET A 22 19.57 0.05 10.68
N ALA A 23 20.24 0.02 11.83
CA ALA A 23 21.19 1.04 12.24
C ALA A 23 22.45 1.04 11.35
N ALA A 24 22.98 -0.14 11.02
CA ALA A 24 24.08 -0.28 10.07
C ALA A 24 23.67 0.18 8.67
N PHE A 25 22.44 -0.13 8.23
CA PHE A 25 21.90 0.28 6.93
C PHE A 25 21.82 1.78 6.79
N LYS A 26 21.24 2.47 7.77
CA LYS A 26 21.15 3.94 7.80
C LYS A 26 22.51 4.64 7.86
N LYS A 27 23.55 3.95 8.32
CA LYS A 27 24.93 4.45 8.37
C LYS A 27 25.76 4.03 7.16
N GLU A 28 25.17 3.34 6.20
CA GLU A 28 25.85 2.75 5.02
C GLU A 28 26.99 1.77 5.38
N THR A 29 27.04 1.29 6.63
CA THR A 29 28.08 0.35 7.10
C THR A 29 27.67 -1.10 6.92
N VAL A 30 26.67 -1.38 6.10
CA VAL A 30 26.20 -2.76 5.87
C VAL A 30 27.24 -3.58 5.11
N LYS A 31 27.98 -2.94 4.19
CA LYS A 31 29.06 -3.57 3.42
C LYS A 31 30.23 -4.02 4.30
N SER A 32 30.45 -3.38 5.45
CA SER A 32 31.50 -3.77 6.41
C SER A 32 31.10 -4.91 7.35
N MET A 33 29.82 -5.33 7.34
CA MET A 33 29.35 -6.48 8.13
C MET A 33 29.29 -7.79 7.34
N ARG A 34 29.97 -7.85 6.18
CA ARG A 34 30.00 -9.03 5.31
C ARG A 34 30.88 -10.11 5.93
N ALA A 35 30.26 -11.19 6.42
CA ALA A 35 30.97 -12.36 6.94
C ALA A 35 30.98 -13.54 5.94
N SER A 36 29.93 -13.67 5.12
CA SER A 36 29.78 -14.66 4.03
C SER A 36 28.50 -14.39 3.24
N GLY A 37 28.47 -14.80 1.95
CA GLY A 37 27.32 -14.64 1.06
C GLY A 37 27.74 -14.34 -0.38
N THR A 38 26.87 -14.64 -1.33
CA THR A 38 26.99 -14.30 -2.76
C THR A 38 26.57 -12.85 -3.00
N GLU A 39 26.98 -12.26 -4.12
CA GLU A 39 26.60 -10.88 -4.47
C GLU A 39 25.07 -10.71 -4.55
N GLU A 40 24.37 -11.71 -5.07
CA GLU A 40 22.91 -11.76 -5.15
C GLU A 40 22.26 -11.67 -3.75
N GLU A 41 22.72 -12.48 -2.79
CA GLU A 41 22.22 -12.46 -1.41
C GLU A 41 22.45 -11.11 -0.71
N TYR A 42 23.52 -10.39 -1.06
CA TYR A 42 23.77 -9.05 -0.52
C TYR A 42 22.84 -8.00 -1.11
N LEU A 43 22.59 -8.05 -2.42
CA LEU A 43 21.67 -7.14 -3.10
C LEU A 43 20.24 -7.32 -2.59
N GLU A 44 19.79 -8.57 -2.44
CA GLU A 44 18.48 -8.87 -1.86
C GLU A 44 18.35 -8.33 -0.43
N ARG A 45 19.39 -8.50 0.40
CA ARG A 45 19.37 -7.97 1.76
C ARG A 45 19.34 -6.44 1.79
N GLU A 46 20.09 -5.76 0.91
CA GLU A 46 20.03 -4.30 0.80
C GLU A 46 18.63 -3.83 0.36
N GLN A 47 18.02 -4.50 -0.63
CA GLN A 47 16.66 -4.21 -1.08
C GLN A 47 15.63 -4.40 0.04
N LEU A 48 15.69 -5.51 0.78
CA LEU A 48 14.77 -5.77 1.89
C LEU A 48 14.89 -4.73 3.01
N LEU A 49 16.10 -4.27 3.32
CA LEU A 49 16.32 -3.22 4.33
C LEU A 49 15.79 -1.87 3.86
N GLN A 50 15.89 -1.57 2.56
CA GLN A 50 15.30 -0.37 1.96
C GLN A 50 13.77 -0.41 2.04
N ASP A 51 13.15 -1.52 1.62
CA ASP A 51 11.69 -1.70 1.66
C ASP A 51 11.14 -1.55 3.10
N LEU A 52 11.82 -2.15 4.09
CA LEU A 52 11.47 -2.00 5.51
C LEU A 52 11.60 -0.55 6.00
N SER A 53 12.65 0.15 5.57
CA SER A 53 12.83 1.57 5.88
C SER A 53 11.67 2.41 5.33
N ASP A 54 11.30 2.19 4.07
CA ASP A 54 10.26 2.95 3.37
C ASP A 54 8.87 2.67 3.93
N MET A 55 8.56 1.42 4.29
CA MET A 55 7.34 1.07 5.01
C MET A 55 7.25 1.80 6.34
N SER A 56 8.33 1.80 7.14
CA SER A 56 8.36 2.50 8.43
C SER A 56 8.23 4.02 8.30
N ALA A 57 8.73 4.61 7.21
CA ALA A 57 8.60 6.03 6.91
C ALA A 57 7.17 6.38 6.46
N ASN A 58 6.55 5.52 5.65
CA ASN A 58 5.17 5.68 5.20
C ASN A 58 4.17 5.56 6.35
N ASP A 59 4.37 4.63 7.28
CA ASP A 59 3.50 4.49 8.46
C ASP A 59 3.56 5.72 9.37
N LYS A 60 4.76 6.30 9.56
CA LYS A 60 4.93 7.58 10.27
C LYS A 60 4.24 8.74 9.55
N ARG A 61 4.32 8.79 8.21
CA ARG A 61 3.64 9.84 7.43
C ARG A 61 2.11 9.72 7.52
N LYS A 62 1.59 8.50 7.47
CA LYS A 62 0.15 8.22 7.63
C LYS A 62 -0.34 8.62 9.01
N SER A 63 0.38 8.24 10.07
CA SER A 63 -0.04 8.60 11.44
C SER A 63 -0.03 10.10 11.70
N ILE A 64 0.97 10.84 11.18
CA ILE A 64 1.01 12.30 11.24
C ILE A 64 -0.18 12.94 10.48
N LYS A 65 -0.51 12.40 9.30
CA LYS A 65 -1.65 12.88 8.52
C LYS A 65 -2.97 12.66 9.25
N GLU A 66 -3.19 11.47 9.79
CA GLU A 66 -4.39 11.15 10.58
C GLU A 66 -4.52 12.03 11.83
N GLU A 67 -3.41 12.33 12.51
CA GLU A 67 -3.43 13.24 13.66
C GLU A 67 -3.80 14.67 13.26
N LYS A 68 -3.29 15.13 12.11
CA LYS A 68 -3.61 16.45 11.57
C LYS A 68 -5.09 16.54 11.15
N ASP A 69 -5.62 15.51 10.51
CA ASP A 69 -7.01 15.45 10.06
C ASP A 69 -7.96 15.43 11.27
N LYS A 70 -7.64 14.65 12.33
CA LYS A 70 -8.39 14.68 13.60
C LYS A 70 -8.38 16.05 14.27
N LYS A 71 -7.27 16.81 14.17
CA LYS A 71 -7.18 18.19 14.70
C LYS A 71 -7.99 19.19 13.86
N ALA A 72 -8.06 19.00 12.54
CA ALA A 72 -8.86 19.83 11.65
C ALA A 72 -10.36 19.62 11.91
N ASP A 73 -10.79 18.36 12.00
CA ASP A 73 -12.17 17.96 12.27
C ASP A 73 -12.68 18.53 13.61
N ARG A 74 -11.84 18.45 14.66
CA ARG A 74 -12.16 19.08 15.96
C ARG A 74 -12.35 20.60 15.86
N ARG A 75 -11.58 21.30 15.05
CA ARG A 75 -11.70 22.76 14.87
C ARG A 75 -12.98 23.13 14.12
N GLU A 76 -13.39 22.32 13.15
CA GLU A 76 -14.62 22.55 12.39
C GLU A 76 -15.87 22.27 13.24
N SER A 77 -15.83 21.19 14.02
CA SER A 77 -16.85 20.85 15.01
C SER A 77 -17.03 21.95 16.07
N ASP A 78 -15.92 22.45 16.64
CA ASP A 78 -15.94 23.54 17.62
C ASP A 78 -16.45 24.85 17.00
N GLY A 79 -16.05 25.15 15.77
CA GLY A 79 -16.59 26.29 15.01
C GLY A 79 -18.11 26.18 14.77
N HIS A 80 -18.63 24.98 14.55
CA HIS A 80 -20.07 24.73 14.42
C HIS A 80 -20.82 25.02 15.71
N LEU A 81 -20.30 24.53 16.85
CA LEU A 81 -20.85 24.78 18.19
C LEU A 81 -20.91 26.27 18.52
N ILE A 82 -19.85 27.02 18.21
CA ILE A 82 -19.81 28.48 18.44
C ILE A 82 -20.86 29.21 17.59
N ARG A 83 -21.00 28.83 16.32
CA ARG A 83 -22.02 29.42 15.42
C ARG A 83 -23.44 29.13 15.92
N GLU A 84 -23.69 27.90 16.37
CA GLU A 84 -24.99 27.51 16.91
C GLU A 84 -25.32 28.26 18.21
N ALA A 85 -24.36 28.38 19.13
CA ALA A 85 -24.54 29.11 20.39
C ALA A 85 -24.82 30.61 20.16
N ALA A 86 -24.15 31.24 19.19
CA ALA A 86 -24.40 32.64 18.83
C ALA A 86 -25.81 32.84 18.28
N LEU A 87 -26.28 31.94 17.39
CA LEU A 87 -27.65 31.97 16.85
C LEU A 87 -28.70 31.71 17.93
N ALA A 88 -28.42 30.82 18.89
CA ALA A 88 -29.30 30.58 20.03
C ALA A 88 -29.37 31.78 20.99
N GLY A 89 -28.25 32.49 21.20
CA GLY A 89 -28.22 33.76 21.94
C GLY A 89 -29.05 34.86 21.27
N LEU A 90 -28.99 34.95 19.94
CA LEU A 90 -29.76 35.92 19.15
C LEU A 90 -31.26 35.63 19.18
N LYS A 91 -31.64 34.34 19.11
CA LYS A 91 -33.05 33.91 19.24
C LYS A 91 -33.64 34.28 20.60
N ARG A 92 -32.87 34.18 21.70
CA ARG A 92 -33.31 34.59 23.04
C ARG A 92 -33.40 36.11 23.21
N LYS A 93 -32.57 36.88 22.49
CA LYS A 93 -32.65 38.35 22.51
C LYS A 93 -33.81 38.88 21.66
N ALA A 94 -34.18 38.19 20.58
CA ALA A 94 -35.36 38.51 19.79
C ALA A 94 -36.70 38.30 20.54
N THR A 95 -36.73 37.42 21.55
CA THR A 95 -37.91 37.19 22.41
C THR A 95 -37.93 38.04 23.69
N ALA A 96 -36.81 38.70 24.04
CA ALA A 96 -36.68 39.49 25.27
C ALA A 96 -36.72 41.01 25.03
N GLN A 97 -37.00 41.44 23.80
CA GLN A 97 -37.10 42.85 23.41
C GLN A 97 -38.50 43.23 22.92
N ASP A 98 -39.53 42.47 23.33
CA ASP A 98 -40.95 42.80 23.12
C ASP A 98 -41.71 42.72 24.46
N SER A 99 -41.23 43.48 25.43
CA SER A 99 -41.95 43.75 26.68
C SER A 99 -41.58 45.13 27.18
N LEU A 100 -42.31 46.14 26.68
CA LEU A 100 -42.59 47.47 27.25
C LEU A 100 -42.75 48.48 26.09
N ASP A 101 -43.99 48.67 25.63
CA ASP A 101 -44.64 49.99 25.63
C ASP A 101 -46.13 49.83 25.26
N GLU A 102 -47.03 50.06 26.22
CA GLU A 102 -48.46 50.25 25.98
C GLU A 102 -48.70 51.76 25.80
N SER A 103 -49.04 52.20 24.59
CA SER A 103 -49.98 53.29 24.39
C SER A 103 -50.65 53.20 23.01
N GLU A 104 -51.96 53.37 23.04
CA GLU A 104 -52.94 53.16 21.98
C GLU A 104 -52.78 54.18 20.85
N ASP A 105 -52.92 53.76 19.58
CA ASP A 105 -53.75 54.50 18.61
C ASP A 105 -54.06 53.69 17.33
N ASP A 106 -55.28 53.92 16.88
CA ASP A 106 -56.06 53.35 15.77
C ASP A 106 -55.49 53.67 14.37
N ASP A 107 -55.32 52.67 13.47
CA ASP A 107 -55.73 52.82 12.06
C ASP A 107 -55.80 51.50 11.26
N ARG A 108 -56.60 51.58 10.20
CA ARG A 108 -57.34 50.57 9.43
C ARG A 108 -56.58 49.74 8.39
N SER A 109 -56.95 48.45 8.34
CA SER A 109 -57.27 47.63 7.13
C SER A 109 -56.12 47.18 6.17
N PRO A 110 -56.36 46.35 5.13
CA PRO A 110 -56.38 44.89 5.22
C PRO A 110 -55.46 44.17 4.19
N SER A 111 -55.06 42.93 4.52
CA SER A 111 -54.72 41.80 3.62
C SER A 111 -54.08 42.07 2.23
N LYS A 112 -52.85 41.54 2.02
CA LYS A 112 -52.46 40.94 0.73
C LYS A 112 -51.73 39.60 0.90
N LYS A 113 -52.17 38.67 0.05
CA LYS A 113 -52.00 37.23 0.09
C LYS A 113 -50.54 36.80 -0.14
N LYS A 114 -50.16 35.80 0.65
CA LYS A 114 -49.03 34.89 0.44
C LYS A 114 -49.31 34.06 -0.81
N GLU A 115 -48.59 34.30 -1.91
CA GLU A 115 -48.61 33.38 -3.06
C GLU A 115 -47.79 32.14 -2.69
N SER A 116 -48.48 31.13 -2.15
CA SER A 116 -47.99 29.76 -2.10
C SER A 116 -47.95 29.23 -3.52
N ARG A 117 -46.78 29.26 -4.14
CA ARG A 117 -46.50 28.51 -5.37
C ARG A 117 -46.45 27.02 -4.99
N GLY A 118 -47.63 26.41 -4.84
CA GLY A 118 -47.79 25.00 -4.54
C GLY A 118 -47.40 24.17 -5.75
N THR A 119 -46.14 23.77 -5.84
CA THR A 119 -45.78 22.58 -6.60
C THR A 119 -46.38 21.37 -5.87
N THR A 120 -47.27 20.66 -6.55
CA THR A 120 -47.96 19.50 -6.00
C THR A 120 -46.95 18.42 -5.58
N PRO A 121 -47.01 17.86 -4.35
CA PRO A 121 -46.05 16.86 -3.84
C PRO A 121 -45.82 15.64 -4.75
N LEU A 122 -46.82 15.29 -5.55
CA LEU A 122 -46.74 14.22 -6.56
C LEU A 122 -45.70 14.49 -7.66
N LYS A 123 -45.49 15.76 -8.07
CA LYS A 123 -44.50 16.09 -9.11
C LYS A 123 -43.06 15.97 -8.59
N GLU A 124 -42.83 16.37 -7.35
CA GLU A 124 -41.53 16.23 -6.69
C GLU A 124 -41.19 14.75 -6.43
N ALA A 125 -42.17 13.96 -5.99
CA ALA A 125 -42.00 12.51 -5.84
C ALA A 125 -41.69 11.80 -7.18
N VAL A 126 -42.37 12.18 -8.26
CA VAL A 126 -42.08 11.63 -9.60
C VAL A 126 -40.69 12.03 -10.09
N SER A 127 -40.27 13.28 -9.89
CA SER A 127 -38.91 13.73 -10.24
C SER A 127 -37.84 12.94 -9.49
N ALA A 128 -38.00 12.75 -8.18
CA ALA A 128 -37.04 12.01 -7.37
C ALA A 128 -36.92 10.53 -7.80
N VAL A 129 -38.01 9.90 -8.25
CA VAL A 129 -37.98 8.53 -8.79
C VAL A 129 -37.23 8.46 -10.12
N VAL A 130 -37.38 9.47 -10.99
CA VAL A 130 -36.62 9.56 -12.25
C VAL A 130 -35.12 9.74 -11.98
N ASP A 131 -34.76 10.61 -11.05
CA ASP A 131 -33.36 10.83 -10.65
C ASP A 131 -32.75 9.55 -10.07
N PHE A 132 -33.49 8.84 -9.23
CA PHE A 132 -33.05 7.57 -8.66
C PHE A 132 -32.88 6.47 -9.73
N ALA A 133 -33.78 6.41 -10.73
CA ALA A 133 -33.65 5.49 -11.86
C ALA A 133 -32.38 5.79 -12.69
N ALA A 134 -32.08 7.07 -12.93
CA ALA A 134 -30.86 7.49 -13.63
C ALA A 134 -29.58 7.11 -12.84
N ILE A 135 -29.59 7.31 -11.52
CA ILE A 135 -28.47 6.91 -10.64
C ILE A 135 -28.27 5.39 -10.66
N MET A 136 -29.36 4.62 -10.66
CA MET A 136 -29.31 3.16 -10.71
C MET A 136 -28.73 2.67 -12.05
N GLU A 137 -29.15 3.25 -13.17
CA GLU A 137 -28.64 2.91 -14.49
C GLU A 137 -27.13 3.25 -14.62
N ALA A 138 -26.71 4.43 -14.14
CA ALA A 138 -25.30 4.80 -14.07
C ALA A 138 -24.49 3.84 -13.19
N SER A 139 -25.05 3.39 -12.05
CA SER A 139 -24.40 2.42 -11.17
C SER A 139 -24.25 1.05 -11.83
N HIS A 140 -25.24 0.60 -12.59
CA HIS A 140 -25.14 -0.64 -13.35
C HIS A 140 -24.13 -0.56 -14.48
N LYS A 141 -24.04 0.60 -15.15
CA LYS A 141 -23.04 0.85 -16.18
C LYS A 141 -21.62 0.78 -15.61
N LEU A 142 -21.36 1.50 -14.51
CA LEU A 142 -20.07 1.48 -13.81
C LEU A 142 -19.69 0.06 -13.37
N LYS A 143 -20.64 -0.72 -12.82
CA LYS A 143 -20.38 -2.12 -12.42
C LYS A 143 -19.98 -3.01 -13.59
N ARG A 144 -20.51 -2.78 -14.80
CA ARG A 144 -20.12 -3.55 -15.99
C ARG A 144 -18.71 -3.16 -16.44
N GLU A 145 -18.41 -1.88 -16.47
CA GLU A 145 -17.08 -1.37 -16.81
C GLU A 145 -16.02 -1.89 -15.82
N ASP A 146 -16.31 -1.88 -14.51
CA ASP A 146 -15.44 -2.47 -13.49
C ASP A 146 -15.23 -3.98 -13.70
N GLN A 147 -16.28 -4.72 -14.07
CA GLN A 147 -16.17 -6.15 -14.38
C GLN A 147 -15.32 -6.42 -15.63
N GLU A 148 -15.41 -5.55 -16.63
CA GLU A 148 -14.59 -5.64 -17.84
C GLU A 148 -13.12 -5.36 -17.51
N MET A 149 -12.83 -4.29 -16.76
CA MET A 149 -11.48 -4.00 -16.29
C MET A 149 -10.90 -5.14 -15.44
N GLN A 150 -11.71 -5.76 -14.58
CA GLN A 150 -11.27 -6.93 -13.80
C GLN A 150 -10.94 -8.13 -14.68
N LYS A 151 -11.71 -8.39 -15.74
CA LYS A 151 -11.42 -9.48 -16.69
C LYS A 151 -10.13 -9.21 -17.45
N GLU A 152 -9.92 -7.97 -17.92
CA GLU A 152 -8.69 -7.58 -18.61
C GLU A 152 -7.47 -7.70 -17.67
N ALA A 153 -7.59 -7.21 -16.44
CA ALA A 153 -6.54 -7.35 -15.43
C ALA A 153 -6.23 -8.83 -15.14
N HIS A 154 -7.24 -9.70 -15.07
CA HIS A 154 -7.06 -11.13 -14.89
C HIS A 154 -6.33 -11.78 -16.07
N VAL A 155 -6.69 -11.43 -17.32
CA VAL A 155 -6.00 -11.93 -18.51
C VAL A 155 -4.53 -11.50 -18.52
N LEU A 156 -4.25 -10.24 -18.18
CA LEU A 156 -2.88 -9.75 -18.07
C LEU A 156 -2.10 -10.47 -16.95
N ALA A 157 -2.73 -10.78 -15.82
CA ALA A 157 -2.12 -11.52 -14.73
C ALA A 157 -1.73 -12.94 -15.15
N LEU A 158 -2.61 -13.64 -15.88
CA LEU A 158 -2.30 -14.97 -16.42
C LEU A 158 -1.14 -14.92 -17.41
N ARG A 159 -1.12 -13.93 -18.31
CA ARG A 159 -0.02 -13.79 -19.28
C ARG A 159 1.31 -13.49 -18.59
N LYS A 160 1.29 -12.70 -17.52
CA LYS A 160 2.49 -12.43 -16.71
C LYS A 160 3.01 -13.70 -16.04
N LEU A 161 2.10 -14.49 -15.44
CA LEU A 161 2.44 -15.77 -14.82
C LEU A 161 3.14 -16.71 -15.83
N GLU A 162 2.58 -16.84 -17.03
CA GLU A 162 3.14 -17.69 -18.09
C GLU A 162 4.56 -17.25 -18.50
N LEU A 163 4.79 -15.94 -18.62
CA LEU A 163 6.12 -15.41 -18.93
C LEU A 163 7.12 -15.64 -17.80
N ASP A 164 6.69 -15.55 -16.54
CA ASP A 164 7.54 -15.80 -15.39
C ASP A 164 7.88 -17.30 -15.27
N GLU A 165 6.95 -18.20 -15.58
CA GLU A 165 7.22 -19.64 -15.71
C GLU A 165 8.25 -19.93 -16.82
N GLN A 166 8.12 -19.30 -17.99
CA GLN A 166 9.08 -19.45 -19.08
C GLN A 166 10.48 -18.97 -18.70
N ARG A 167 10.57 -17.82 -18.00
CA ARG A 167 11.86 -17.31 -17.48
C ARG A 167 12.50 -18.29 -16.50
N PHE A 168 11.71 -18.82 -15.56
CA PHE A 168 12.22 -19.81 -14.62
C PHE A 168 12.76 -21.06 -15.32
N LEU A 169 12.08 -21.56 -16.35
CA LEU A 169 12.54 -22.71 -17.12
C LEU A 169 13.84 -22.42 -17.88
N LEU A 170 13.98 -21.23 -18.45
CA LEU A 170 15.22 -20.81 -19.11
C LEU A 170 16.38 -20.71 -18.12
N ASP A 171 16.17 -20.04 -16.98
CA ASP A 171 17.20 -19.90 -15.95
C ASP A 171 17.64 -21.26 -15.40
N LYS A 172 16.68 -22.17 -15.21
CA LYS A 172 16.95 -23.56 -14.80
C LYS A 172 17.79 -24.28 -15.87
N ALA A 173 17.39 -24.21 -17.13
CA ALA A 173 18.12 -24.85 -18.23
C ALA A 173 19.54 -24.29 -18.39
N GLU A 174 19.72 -22.98 -18.20
CA GLU A 174 21.03 -22.35 -18.25
C GLU A 174 21.93 -22.85 -17.11
N ARG A 175 21.41 -22.91 -15.88
CA ARG A 175 22.16 -23.44 -14.73
C ARG A 175 22.55 -24.91 -14.94
N GLU A 176 21.63 -25.73 -15.43
CA GLU A 176 21.90 -27.13 -15.75
C GLU A 176 22.95 -27.28 -16.86
N ALA A 177 22.90 -26.45 -17.90
CA ALA A 177 23.90 -26.44 -18.98
C ALA A 177 25.28 -26.01 -18.48
N ARG A 178 25.36 -24.98 -17.62
CA ARG A 178 26.62 -24.55 -16.99
C ARG A 178 27.22 -25.65 -16.14
N PHE A 179 26.40 -26.31 -15.31
CA PHE A 179 26.85 -27.42 -14.48
C PHE A 179 27.33 -28.62 -15.33
N ALA A 180 26.61 -28.96 -16.40
CA ALA A 180 27.01 -30.03 -17.31
C ALA A 180 28.35 -29.71 -18.01
N ALA A 181 28.56 -28.47 -18.44
CA ALA A 181 29.82 -28.04 -19.03
C ALA A 181 30.99 -28.15 -18.02
N GLU A 182 30.78 -27.72 -16.77
CA GLU A 182 31.79 -27.84 -15.72
C GLU A 182 32.14 -29.31 -15.43
N GLN A 183 31.15 -30.21 -15.40
CA GLN A 183 31.40 -31.64 -15.21
C GLN A 183 32.26 -32.23 -16.33
N VAL A 184 31.95 -31.89 -17.59
CA VAL A 184 32.73 -32.33 -18.74
C VAL A 184 34.15 -31.76 -18.69
N GLU A 185 34.31 -30.48 -18.34
CA GLU A 185 35.64 -29.89 -18.18
C GLU A 185 36.46 -30.59 -17.09
N ARG A 186 35.86 -30.85 -15.92
CA ARG A 186 36.52 -31.59 -14.84
C ARG A 186 36.92 -33.01 -15.25
N GLN A 187 36.05 -33.68 -15.99
CA GLN A 187 36.32 -35.03 -16.48
C GLN A 187 37.46 -35.04 -17.50
N THR A 188 37.45 -34.12 -18.46
CA THR A 188 38.56 -34.00 -19.44
C THR A 188 39.89 -33.63 -18.77
N GLN A 189 39.89 -32.77 -17.76
CA GLN A 189 41.08 -32.47 -16.96
C GLN A 189 41.61 -33.73 -16.25
N PHE A 190 40.71 -34.53 -15.68
CA PHE A 190 41.07 -35.78 -15.01
C PHE A 190 41.65 -36.81 -15.99
N GLU A 191 41.02 -37.00 -17.15
CA GLU A 191 41.51 -37.89 -18.22
C GLU A 191 42.90 -37.45 -18.73
N PHE A 192 43.11 -36.15 -18.89
CA PHE A 192 44.42 -35.60 -19.26
C PHE A 192 45.51 -35.91 -18.21
N MET A 193 45.20 -35.73 -16.92
CA MET A 193 46.14 -36.08 -15.85
C MET A 193 46.42 -37.58 -15.80
N GLN A 194 45.40 -38.42 -15.96
CA GLN A 194 45.57 -39.88 -16.02
C GLN A 194 46.48 -40.29 -17.17
N GLY A 195 46.25 -39.77 -18.39
CA GLY A 195 47.11 -40.03 -19.54
C GLY A 195 48.57 -39.59 -19.32
N THR A 196 48.78 -38.47 -18.63
CA THR A 196 50.13 -38.00 -18.27
C THR A 196 50.82 -38.96 -17.29
N VAL A 197 50.10 -39.44 -16.28
CA VAL A 197 50.62 -40.41 -15.30
C VAL A 197 50.95 -41.75 -15.97
N GLU A 198 50.11 -42.22 -16.87
CA GLU A 198 50.34 -43.45 -17.64
C GLU A 198 51.58 -43.35 -18.53
N LEU A 199 51.77 -42.21 -19.22
CA LEU A 199 52.96 -41.94 -20.01
C LEU A 199 54.23 -41.97 -19.15
N LEU A 200 54.22 -41.28 -18.01
CA LEU A 200 55.35 -41.26 -17.08
C LEU A 200 55.67 -42.68 -16.56
N ARG A 201 54.65 -43.46 -16.23
CA ARG A 201 54.82 -44.87 -15.81
C ARG A 201 55.44 -45.71 -16.92
N ALA A 202 54.99 -45.56 -18.16
CA ALA A 202 55.53 -46.29 -19.31
C ALA A 202 56.98 -45.92 -19.61
N LEU A 203 57.35 -44.65 -19.44
CA LEU A 203 58.75 -44.20 -19.58
C LEU A 203 59.63 -44.75 -18.46
N ALA A 204 59.15 -44.75 -17.22
CA ALA A 204 59.88 -45.29 -16.07
C ALA A 204 60.10 -46.81 -16.17
N GLN A 205 59.19 -47.57 -16.80
CA GLN A 205 59.35 -49.00 -17.02
C GLN A 205 60.34 -49.36 -18.15
N LYS A 206 60.72 -48.39 -18.99
CA LYS A 206 61.67 -48.58 -20.10
C LYS A 206 63.12 -48.21 -19.72
N MET A 207 63.35 -47.63 -18.55
CA MET A 207 64.68 -47.41 -17.97
C MET A 207 65.02 -48.54 -17.00
#